data_AF-A0A418NCM4-F1
#
_entry.id   AF-A0A418NCM4-F1
#
_cell.length_a   1.000
_cell.length_b   1.000
_cell.length_c   1.000
_cell.angle_alpha   90.00
_cell.angle_beta   90.00
_cell.angle_gamma   90.00
#
_symmetry.space_group_name_H-M   'P 1'
#
loop_
_entity.id
_entity.type
_entity.pdbx_description
1 polymer ?
#
loop_
_entity_poly.entity_id
_entity_poly.type
_entity_poly.pdbx_seq_one_letter_code
_entity_poly.pdbx_strand_id
1 'polypeptide(L)'
;MGIWSLEKIIFLKAFLATDTFPEVVNMIEDTRDGQPIYKKSSNQKSIKAPKTIVIQDVPSYFRLHTDSHKNKFSLKKVSTQKTYVVNLDKYTDGSEYLSKHFGAKSRSALKRYKNRLEKCFTIRYQAYYGAMERKQYDDIFGSLEGLMIRRFRQKNEQNYELQHLTEIKEDVYPRLLQKQASLFVIYANDTPISIRINMMKAKLAFYILSAFDPDYDLFRLGKLDMWQNIEWLIAQGYSKYDLLKGYGYIKEKWADTVYANELVIITDQGSLWGKSTSLFLVWVNSLKIRLLKFIRLLQLDRVIKLWKKSRLHDQEKMDVEIIDLDEHIQTEVSLDKKPIDPLERKKLAKAIFQLGYTLQCPIEEILVYRKNGAENEYYAHFQSNYYLLKVN
;
A
#
# COMPACT_ATOMS: atom_id res chain seq x y z
N MET A 1 -0.86 -4.30 -44.43
CA MET A 1 -0.92 -5.67 -43.89
C MET A 1 0.07 -5.80 -42.75
N GLY A 2 -0.38 -6.19 -41.55
CA GLY A 2 0.26 -5.93 -40.25
C GLY A 2 1.59 -6.64 -40.00
N ILE A 3 2.67 -5.87 -39.83
CA ILE A 3 4.04 -6.39 -39.66
C ILE A 3 4.43 -6.59 -38.18
N TRP A 4 3.60 -6.17 -37.21
CA TRP A 4 3.97 -6.27 -35.78
C TRP A 4 2.75 -6.61 -34.90
N SER A 5 2.40 -7.89 -34.79
CA SER A 5 1.51 -8.33 -33.70
C SER A 5 2.33 -8.38 -32.41
N LEU A 6 2.32 -7.29 -31.65
CA LEU A 6 2.96 -7.19 -30.34
C LEU A 6 1.90 -7.33 -29.25
N GLU A 7 2.00 -8.36 -28.43
CA GLU A 7 1.13 -8.52 -27.27
C GLU A 7 1.86 -8.16 -25.97
N LYS A 8 1.18 -7.40 -25.10
CA LYS A 8 1.70 -6.97 -23.81
C LYS A 8 0.89 -7.59 -22.70
N ILE A 9 1.58 -8.20 -21.74
CA ILE A 9 0.98 -8.89 -20.60
C ILE A 9 1.57 -8.30 -19.32
N ILE A 10 0.73 -7.91 -18.38
CA ILE A 10 1.17 -7.55 -17.02
C ILE A 10 1.28 -8.84 -16.22
N PHE A 11 2.49 -9.18 -15.77
CA PHE A 11 2.76 -10.46 -15.12
C PHE A 11 1.81 -10.72 -13.95
N LEU A 12 1.67 -9.78 -13.03
CA LEU A 12 0.86 -9.99 -11.82
C LEU A 12 -0.63 -10.22 -12.14
N LYS A 13 -1.17 -9.50 -13.14
CA LYS A 13 -2.56 -9.70 -13.61
C LYS A 13 -2.74 -11.07 -14.24
N ALA A 14 -1.81 -11.50 -15.09
CA ALA A 14 -1.83 -12.85 -15.66
C ALA A 14 -1.65 -13.94 -14.60
N PHE A 15 -0.77 -13.70 -13.62
CA PHE A 15 -0.38 -14.66 -12.60
C PHE A 15 -1.44 -14.87 -11.52
N LEU A 16 -2.06 -13.79 -11.07
CA LEU A 16 -3.05 -13.82 -9.99
C LEU A 16 -4.47 -13.82 -10.55
N ALA A 17 -4.78 -12.96 -11.53
CA ALA A 17 -6.15 -12.73 -11.93
C ALA A 17 -6.67 -13.83 -12.88
N THR A 18 -5.97 -14.06 -13.98
CA THR A 18 -6.49 -14.95 -15.04
C THR A 18 -5.87 -16.34 -15.03
N ASP A 19 -4.76 -16.53 -14.30
CA ASP A 19 -3.89 -17.72 -14.40
C ASP A 19 -3.64 -18.13 -15.86
N THR A 20 -3.49 -17.13 -16.74
CA THR A 20 -3.43 -17.31 -18.18
C THR A 20 -2.15 -16.68 -18.71
N PHE A 21 -1.25 -17.52 -19.20
CA PHE A 21 -0.01 -17.12 -19.84
C PHE A 21 -0.01 -17.51 -21.32
N PRO A 22 0.89 -16.92 -22.14
CA PRO A 22 1.11 -17.35 -23.51
C PRO A 22 1.35 -18.84 -23.66
N GLU A 23 0.94 -19.40 -24.79
CA GLU A 23 1.13 -20.83 -25.08
C GLU A 23 2.54 -21.35 -24.86
N VAL A 24 3.52 -20.49 -25.17
CA VAL A 24 4.95 -20.76 -25.09
C VAL A 24 5.46 -20.87 -23.65
N VAL A 25 4.77 -20.29 -22.66
CA VAL A 25 5.14 -20.38 -21.24
C VAL A 25 4.47 -21.62 -20.64
N ASN A 26 5.25 -22.66 -20.37
CA ASN A 26 4.74 -23.94 -19.87
C ASN A 26 4.80 -24.04 -18.34
N MET A 27 5.73 -23.34 -17.69
CA MET A 27 5.92 -23.39 -16.26
C MET A 27 6.49 -22.07 -15.74
N ILE A 28 6.09 -21.68 -14.54
CA ILE A 28 6.73 -20.61 -13.78
C ILE A 28 7.20 -21.20 -12.47
N GLU A 29 8.50 -21.10 -12.24
CA GLU A 29 9.19 -21.54 -11.04
C GLU A 29 9.51 -20.33 -10.17
N ASP A 30 9.33 -20.46 -8.86
CA ASP A 30 9.92 -19.54 -7.90
C ASP A 30 11.34 -20.03 -7.58
N THR A 31 12.35 -19.27 -8.03
CA THR A 31 13.75 -19.68 -7.89
C THR A 31 14.26 -19.65 -6.46
N ARG A 32 13.46 -19.13 -5.51
CA ARG A 32 13.84 -19.04 -4.09
C ARG A 32 13.70 -20.38 -3.38
N ASP A 33 12.71 -21.17 -3.76
CA ASP A 33 12.44 -22.51 -3.22
C ASP A 33 12.49 -23.61 -4.29
N GLY A 34 12.65 -23.25 -5.56
CA GLY A 34 12.70 -24.16 -6.70
C GLY A 34 11.33 -24.76 -7.05
N GLN A 35 10.25 -24.29 -6.44
CA GLN A 35 8.93 -24.88 -6.61
C GLN A 35 8.22 -24.30 -7.84
N PRO A 36 7.54 -25.14 -8.64
CA PRO A 36 6.69 -24.66 -9.70
C PRO A 36 5.41 -24.05 -9.12
N ILE A 37 5.18 -22.76 -9.35
CA ILE A 37 3.98 -22.04 -8.89
C ILE A 37 2.92 -21.92 -9.99
N TYR A 38 3.30 -22.22 -11.23
CA TYR A 38 2.38 -22.40 -12.34
C TYR A 38 2.88 -23.50 -13.26
N LYS A 39 1.98 -24.37 -13.71
CA LYS A 39 2.21 -25.34 -14.78
C LYS A 39 1.00 -25.31 -15.70
N LYS A 40 1.26 -25.14 -16.99
CA LYS A 40 0.23 -25.17 -18.03
C LYS A 40 -0.38 -26.57 -18.11
N SER A 41 -1.69 -26.68 -17.93
CA SER A 41 -2.43 -27.94 -18.18
C SER A 41 -2.83 -28.08 -19.65
N SER A 42 -3.03 -29.32 -20.12
CA SER A 42 -3.38 -29.63 -21.51
C SER A 42 -4.70 -28.99 -21.98
N ASN A 43 -5.61 -28.67 -21.06
CA ASN A 43 -6.94 -28.11 -21.32
C ASN A 43 -7.05 -26.60 -21.02
N GLN A 44 -5.96 -25.92 -20.65
CA GLN A 44 -6.00 -24.51 -20.24
C GLN A 44 -6.12 -23.59 -21.46
N LYS A 45 -7.01 -22.59 -21.37
CA LYS A 45 -7.07 -21.50 -22.36
C LYS A 45 -5.70 -20.84 -22.44
N SER A 46 -5.18 -20.71 -23.64
CA SER A 46 -3.88 -20.13 -23.89
C SER A 46 -3.97 -19.08 -24.98
N ILE A 47 -3.16 -18.04 -24.84
CA ILE A 47 -3.03 -17.02 -25.87
C ILE A 47 -2.20 -17.63 -27.00
N LYS A 48 -2.79 -17.76 -28.20
CA LYS A 48 -2.08 -18.16 -29.43
C LYS A 48 -0.83 -17.31 -29.53
N ALA A 49 0.36 -17.93 -29.52
CA ALA A 49 1.61 -17.17 -29.45
C ALA A 49 1.73 -16.22 -30.66
N PRO A 50 1.59 -14.89 -30.50
CA PRO A 50 1.99 -13.97 -31.56
C PRO A 50 3.51 -14.09 -31.76
N LYS A 51 4.00 -13.57 -32.89
CA LYS A 51 5.44 -13.60 -33.21
C LYS A 51 6.31 -12.94 -32.13
N THR A 52 5.75 -11.99 -31.36
CA THR A 52 6.43 -11.26 -30.29
C THR A 52 5.50 -10.97 -29.11
N ILE A 53 5.96 -11.31 -27.91
CA ILE A 53 5.25 -11.10 -26.64
C ILE A 53 6.16 -10.35 -25.68
N VAL A 54 5.58 -9.42 -24.93
CA VAL A 54 6.26 -8.69 -23.86
C VAL A 54 5.50 -8.87 -22.57
N ILE A 55 6.10 -9.58 -21.62
CA ILE A 55 5.59 -9.74 -20.26
C ILE A 55 6.29 -8.70 -19.38
N GLN A 56 5.50 -7.79 -18.81
CA GLN A 56 5.95 -6.69 -17.99
C GLN A 56 5.92 -7.08 -16.51
N ASP A 57 6.86 -6.51 -15.76
CA ASP A 57 6.88 -6.56 -14.30
C ASP A 57 6.97 -7.98 -13.74
N VAL A 58 7.86 -8.78 -14.32
CA VAL A 58 8.20 -10.11 -13.83
C VAL A 58 9.28 -9.98 -12.76
N PRO A 59 9.01 -10.26 -11.47
CA PRO A 59 10.07 -10.33 -10.48
C PRO A 59 11.14 -11.34 -10.89
N SER A 60 12.42 -11.00 -10.72
CA SER A 60 13.54 -11.83 -11.17
C SER A 60 13.67 -13.16 -10.41
N TYR A 61 12.95 -13.29 -9.30
CA TYR A 61 12.82 -14.56 -8.58
C TYR A 61 11.80 -15.51 -9.22
N PHE A 62 11.05 -15.07 -10.23
CA PHE A 62 10.27 -15.96 -11.07
C PHE A 62 11.04 -16.33 -12.34
N ARG A 63 11.22 -17.64 -12.55
CA ARG A 63 11.79 -18.19 -13.78
C ARG A 63 10.67 -18.73 -14.65
N LEU A 64 10.51 -18.10 -15.81
CA LEU A 64 9.59 -18.55 -16.85
C LEU A 64 10.32 -19.60 -17.68
N HIS A 65 9.74 -20.79 -17.72
CA HIS A 65 10.16 -21.86 -18.60
C HIS A 65 9.30 -21.81 -19.86
N THR A 66 9.97 -21.97 -20.99
CA THR A 66 9.31 -22.06 -22.29
C THR A 66 9.45 -23.45 -22.85
N ASP A 67 8.46 -23.91 -23.58
CA ASP A 67 8.50 -25.24 -24.20
C ASP A 67 9.70 -25.37 -25.16
N SER A 68 10.73 -26.09 -24.69
CA SER A 68 12.03 -26.23 -25.35
C SER A 68 11.96 -27.16 -26.55
N HIS A 69 10.91 -27.97 -26.67
CA HIS A 69 10.79 -29.01 -27.69
C HIS A 69 10.71 -28.48 -29.13
N LYS A 70 10.66 -27.15 -29.35
CA LYS A 70 10.63 -26.58 -30.71
C LYS A 70 11.77 -25.62 -31.06
N ASN A 71 12.70 -25.28 -30.15
CA ASN A 71 13.77 -24.28 -30.38
C ASN A 71 13.32 -22.97 -31.09
N LYS A 72 12.02 -22.70 -31.05
CA LYS A 72 11.36 -21.74 -31.93
C LYS A 72 11.29 -20.36 -31.28
N PHE A 73 11.53 -20.26 -29.97
CA PHE A 73 11.35 -19.00 -29.25
C PHE A 73 12.63 -18.57 -28.50
N SER A 74 12.91 -17.28 -28.52
CA SER A 74 13.93 -16.60 -27.73
C SER A 74 13.29 -15.95 -26.53
N LEU A 75 13.91 -16.08 -25.36
CA LEU A 75 13.57 -15.30 -24.17
C LEU A 75 14.70 -14.33 -23.85
N LYS A 76 14.40 -13.03 -23.84
CA LYS A 76 15.34 -11.97 -23.40
C LYS A 76 14.74 -11.21 -22.23
N LYS A 77 15.60 -10.78 -21.30
CA LYS A 77 15.20 -10.06 -20.07
C LYS A 77 15.87 -8.70 -20.03
N VAL A 78 15.13 -7.68 -19.60
CA VAL A 78 15.66 -6.34 -19.32
C VAL A 78 15.26 -5.95 -17.90
N SER A 79 16.24 -5.74 -17.02
CA SER A 79 15.99 -5.30 -15.64
C SER A 79 15.51 -3.85 -15.60
N THR A 80 14.37 -3.60 -14.96
CA THR A 80 13.66 -2.30 -14.95
C THR A 80 13.78 -1.59 -13.60
N GLN A 81 12.95 -1.96 -12.63
CA GLN A 81 12.87 -1.40 -11.29
C GLN A 81 13.20 -2.45 -10.24
N LYS A 82 13.30 -2.06 -8.98
CA LYS A 82 13.42 -2.99 -7.85
C LYS A 82 12.03 -3.49 -7.44
N THR A 83 11.96 -4.74 -7.00
CA THR A 83 10.87 -5.28 -6.18
C THR A 83 11.39 -5.55 -4.78
N TYR A 84 10.53 -5.46 -3.79
CA TYR A 84 10.88 -5.49 -2.37
C TYR A 84 10.09 -6.62 -1.72
N VAL A 85 10.77 -7.58 -1.11
CA VAL A 85 10.16 -8.79 -0.55
C VAL A 85 10.54 -8.94 0.92
N VAL A 86 9.55 -9.33 1.74
CA VAL A 86 9.76 -9.84 3.09
C VAL A 86 9.79 -11.36 3.04
N ASN A 87 10.86 -11.98 3.54
CA ASN A 87 10.94 -13.43 3.65
C ASN A 87 10.35 -13.89 4.98
N LEU A 88 9.03 -14.12 4.99
CA LEU A 88 8.28 -14.42 6.20
C LEU A 88 8.77 -15.70 6.90
N ASP A 89 9.20 -16.74 6.17
CA ASP A 89 9.72 -17.99 6.78
C ASP A 89 10.96 -17.80 7.67
N LYS A 90 11.64 -16.65 7.60
CA LYS A 90 12.80 -16.34 8.46
C LYS A 90 12.40 -15.98 9.89
N TYR A 91 11.09 -15.84 10.12
CA TYR A 91 10.52 -15.30 11.35
C TYR A 91 9.44 -16.22 11.90
N THR A 92 9.47 -16.49 13.20
CA THR A 92 8.44 -17.26 13.91
C THR A 92 7.15 -16.47 14.07
N ASP A 93 7.27 -15.16 14.27
CA ASP A 93 6.15 -14.24 14.53
C ASP A 93 6.52 -12.78 14.19
N GLY A 94 5.55 -11.88 14.34
CA GLY A 94 5.75 -10.45 14.09
C GLY A 94 6.74 -9.77 15.04
N SER A 95 6.89 -10.27 16.27
CA SER A 95 7.85 -9.74 17.24
C SER A 95 9.28 -10.10 16.86
N GLU A 96 9.52 -11.33 16.42
CA GLU A 96 10.81 -11.76 15.90
C GLU A 96 11.18 -10.97 14.64
N TYR A 97 10.22 -10.81 13.71
CA TYR A 97 10.39 -9.95 12.53
C TYR A 97 10.83 -8.54 12.92
N LEU A 98 10.12 -7.88 13.84
CA LEU A 98 10.51 -6.54 14.28
C LEU A 98 11.92 -6.53 14.88
N SER A 99 12.25 -7.51 15.72
CA SER A 99 13.52 -7.59 16.45
C SER A 99 14.73 -7.71 15.51
N LYS A 100 14.64 -8.55 14.48
CA LYS A 100 15.70 -8.81 13.50
C LYS A 100 15.78 -7.72 12.44
N HIS A 101 14.64 -7.14 12.04
CA HIS A 101 14.57 -6.21 10.91
C HIS A 101 14.78 -4.74 11.28
N PHE A 102 14.32 -4.32 12.46
CA PHE A 102 14.41 -2.92 12.90
C PHE A 102 15.33 -2.75 14.11
N GLY A 103 16.10 -1.66 14.15
CA GLY A 103 16.87 -1.28 15.35
C GLY A 103 15.99 -0.88 16.55
N ALA A 104 16.55 -0.95 17.75
CA ALA A 104 15.83 -0.75 19.02
C ALA A 104 14.99 0.55 19.09
N LYS A 105 15.55 1.66 18.60
CA LYS A 105 14.86 2.96 18.54
C LYS A 105 13.60 2.92 17.67
N SER A 106 13.69 2.30 16.48
CA SER A 106 12.57 2.17 15.56
C SER A 106 11.47 1.26 16.12
N ARG A 107 11.86 0.15 16.76
CA ARG A 107 10.93 -0.77 17.43
C ARG A 107 10.20 -0.09 18.57
N SER A 108 10.93 0.61 19.45
CA SER A 108 10.35 1.37 20.55
C SER A 108 9.37 2.44 20.05
N ALA A 109 9.71 3.14 18.96
CA ALA A 109 8.80 4.11 18.35
C ALA A 109 7.51 3.46 17.82
N LEU A 110 7.59 2.32 17.10
CA LEU A 110 6.41 1.60 16.61
C LEU A 110 5.50 1.16 17.74
N LYS A 111 6.07 0.56 18.80
CA LYS A 111 5.32 0.16 20.00
C LYS A 111 4.64 1.36 20.66
N ARG A 112 5.34 2.49 20.78
CA ARG A 112 4.75 3.72 21.32
C ARG A 112 3.57 4.21 20.48
N TYR A 113 3.69 4.22 19.15
CA TYR A 113 2.60 4.66 18.28
C TYR A 113 1.37 3.75 18.41
N LYS A 114 1.58 2.43 18.46
CA LYS A 114 0.52 1.44 18.70
C LYS A 114 -0.16 1.68 20.05
N ASN A 115 0.62 1.74 21.13
CA ASN A 115 0.08 1.94 22.47
C ASN A 115 -0.69 3.25 22.60
N ARG A 116 -0.23 4.34 21.96
CA ARG A 116 -0.95 5.61 21.99
C ARG A 116 -2.26 5.54 21.21
N LEU A 117 -2.28 4.86 20.07
CA LEU A 117 -3.51 4.65 19.30
C LEU A 117 -4.54 3.86 20.14
N GLU A 118 -4.12 2.76 20.75
CA GLU A 118 -4.97 1.87 21.55
C GLU A 118 -5.45 2.49 22.88
N LYS A 119 -4.74 3.49 23.40
CA LYS A 119 -5.19 4.27 24.55
C LYS A 119 -6.22 5.34 24.17
N CYS A 120 -6.13 5.87 22.95
CA CYS A 120 -7.02 6.93 22.50
C CYS A 120 -8.35 6.42 21.93
N PHE A 121 -8.36 5.22 21.37
CA PHE A 121 -9.51 4.67 20.65
C PHE A 121 -9.70 3.20 20.98
N THR A 122 -10.92 2.70 20.82
CA THR A 122 -11.19 1.27 20.78
C THR A 122 -10.72 0.74 19.44
N ILE A 123 -9.53 0.11 19.42
CA ILE A 123 -8.91 -0.40 18.20
C ILE A 123 -9.22 -1.87 17.99
N ARG A 124 -9.59 -2.22 16.75
CA ARG A 124 -9.73 -3.60 16.30
C ARG A 124 -8.95 -3.83 15.01
N TYR A 125 -8.04 -4.80 15.04
CA TYR A 125 -7.32 -5.29 13.86
C TYR A 125 -8.06 -6.51 13.30
N GLN A 126 -8.52 -6.42 12.06
CA GLN A 126 -9.30 -7.49 11.43
C GLN A 126 -8.74 -7.83 10.06
N ALA A 127 -8.44 -9.11 9.84
CA ALA A 127 -8.20 -9.64 8.51
C ALA A 127 -9.44 -10.39 8.02
N TYR A 128 -10.03 -9.95 6.93
CA TYR A 128 -11.07 -10.69 6.22
C TYR A 128 -10.41 -11.60 5.19
N TYR A 129 -10.65 -12.90 5.30
CA TYR A 129 -10.01 -13.95 4.50
C TYR A 129 -10.90 -15.19 4.43
N GLY A 130 -11.66 -15.34 3.34
CA GLY A 130 -12.70 -16.36 3.21
C GLY A 130 -14.10 -15.77 3.32
N ALA A 131 -14.95 -16.37 4.16
CA ALA A 131 -16.37 -15.99 4.27
C ALA A 131 -16.56 -14.52 4.66
N MET A 132 -17.31 -13.79 3.83
CA MET A 132 -17.65 -12.39 4.02
C MET A 132 -18.92 -12.03 3.24
N GLU A 133 -19.83 -11.33 3.89
CA GLU A 133 -21.04 -10.83 3.22
C GLU A 133 -20.69 -9.77 2.17
N ARG A 134 -21.36 -9.80 1.02
CA ARG A 134 -21.13 -8.82 -0.06
C ARG A 134 -21.37 -7.39 0.41
N LYS A 135 -22.40 -7.15 1.23
CA LYS A 135 -22.68 -5.81 1.78
C LYS A 135 -21.51 -5.29 2.62
N GLN A 136 -20.99 -6.10 3.55
CA GLN A 136 -19.85 -5.72 4.38
C GLN A 136 -18.59 -5.45 3.55
N TYR A 137 -18.37 -6.25 2.51
CA TYR A 137 -17.28 -6.04 1.56
C TYR A 137 -17.43 -4.69 0.83
N ASP A 138 -18.63 -4.41 0.32
CA ASP A 138 -18.92 -3.17 -0.40
C ASP A 138 -18.77 -1.93 0.50
N ASP A 139 -19.20 -2.02 1.77
CA ASP A 139 -19.06 -0.95 2.77
C ASP A 139 -17.57 -0.65 3.08
N ILE A 140 -16.73 -1.69 3.21
CA ILE A 140 -15.27 -1.53 3.40
C ILE A 140 -14.63 -0.95 2.14
N PHE A 141 -15.00 -1.41 0.96
CA PHE A 141 -14.47 -0.85 -0.29
C PHE A 141 -14.87 0.61 -0.51
N GLY A 142 -16.10 0.99 -0.15
CA GLY A 142 -16.53 2.40 -0.16
C GLY A 142 -15.70 3.24 0.81
N SER A 143 -15.39 2.71 2.00
CA SER A 143 -14.50 3.35 2.96
C SER A 143 -13.08 3.52 2.39
N LEU A 144 -12.54 2.48 1.76
CA LEU A 144 -11.22 2.51 1.10
C LEU A 144 -11.17 3.60 0.01
N GLU A 145 -12.18 3.68 -0.84
CA GLU A 145 -12.28 4.71 -1.87
C GLU A 145 -12.27 6.12 -1.26
N GLY A 146 -13.08 6.35 -0.21
CA GLY A 146 -13.11 7.61 0.53
C GLY A 146 -11.74 7.99 1.10
N LEU A 147 -11.04 7.04 1.73
CA LEU A 147 -9.69 7.24 2.27
C LEU A 147 -8.67 7.56 1.16
N MET A 148 -8.74 6.86 0.03
CA MET A 148 -7.88 7.12 -1.12
C MET A 148 -8.07 8.54 -1.67
N ILE A 149 -9.32 8.95 -1.92
CA ILE A 149 -9.66 10.29 -2.42
C ILE A 149 -9.15 11.37 -1.46
N ARG A 150 -9.41 11.21 -0.15
CA ARG A 150 -8.93 12.14 0.88
C ARG A 150 -7.41 12.26 0.86
N ARG A 151 -6.69 11.15 0.70
CA ARG A 151 -5.23 11.14 0.64
C ARG A 151 -4.69 11.86 -0.60
N PHE A 152 -5.34 11.75 -1.76
CA PHE A 152 -4.93 12.47 -2.98
C PHE A 152 -5.14 13.96 -2.87
N ARG A 153 -6.28 14.38 -2.31
CA ARG A 153 -6.51 15.80 -2.01
C ARG A 153 -5.41 16.34 -1.08
N GLN A 154 -5.01 15.57 -0.06
CA GLN A 154 -3.93 16.00 0.85
C GLN A 154 -2.56 16.05 0.18
N LYS A 155 -2.22 15.07 -0.66
CA LYS A 155 -0.91 15.04 -1.33
C LYS A 155 -0.82 15.93 -2.57
N ASN A 156 -1.96 16.41 -3.06
CA ASN A 156 -2.09 17.07 -4.36
C ASN A 156 -1.46 16.23 -5.50
N GLU A 157 -1.67 14.92 -5.45
CA GLU A 157 -1.16 13.93 -6.40
C GLU A 157 -2.33 13.26 -7.14
N GLN A 158 -2.17 12.94 -8.43
CA GLN A 158 -3.07 12.02 -9.12
C GLN A 158 -2.68 10.58 -8.78
N ASN A 159 -3.65 9.73 -8.44
CA ASN A 159 -3.38 8.31 -8.20
C ASN A 159 -3.75 7.43 -9.38
N TYR A 160 -2.76 6.68 -9.82
CA TYR A 160 -2.91 5.66 -10.83
C TYR A 160 -3.86 4.53 -10.42
N GLU A 161 -3.98 4.19 -9.12
CA GLU A 161 -4.83 3.06 -8.69
C GLU A 161 -6.31 3.42 -8.60
N LEU A 162 -6.67 4.70 -8.40
CA LEU A 162 -8.07 5.10 -8.22
C LEU A 162 -8.91 4.83 -9.49
N GLN A 163 -8.33 5.06 -10.66
CA GLN A 163 -8.97 4.76 -11.96
C GLN A 163 -9.23 3.26 -12.18
N HIS A 164 -8.59 2.38 -11.42
CA HIS A 164 -8.75 0.93 -11.51
C HIS A 164 -9.49 0.34 -10.31
N LEU A 165 -9.95 1.16 -9.36
CA LEU A 165 -10.52 0.67 -8.10
C LEU A 165 -11.78 -0.17 -8.32
N THR A 166 -12.61 0.16 -9.30
CA THR A 166 -13.79 -0.65 -9.68
C THR A 166 -13.38 -2.02 -10.20
N GLU A 167 -12.37 -2.11 -11.08
CA GLU A 167 -11.85 -3.39 -11.56
C GLU A 167 -11.30 -4.22 -10.39
N ILE A 168 -10.52 -3.59 -9.50
CA ILE A 168 -9.95 -4.25 -8.32
C ILE A 168 -11.07 -4.74 -7.39
N LYS A 169 -12.13 -3.95 -7.20
CA LYS A 169 -13.28 -4.31 -6.37
C LYS A 169 -13.97 -5.56 -6.90
N GLU A 170 -14.19 -5.67 -8.20
CA GLU A 170 -14.83 -6.87 -8.76
C GLU A 170 -13.89 -8.08 -8.78
N ASP A 171 -12.59 -7.88 -8.98
CA ASP A 171 -11.59 -8.96 -8.98
C ASP A 171 -11.31 -9.54 -7.58
N VAL A 172 -11.37 -8.71 -6.54
CA VAL A 172 -10.94 -9.09 -5.18
C VAL A 172 -12.02 -9.88 -4.43
N TYR A 173 -13.31 -9.58 -4.58
CA TYR A 173 -14.38 -10.27 -3.84
C TYR A 173 -14.39 -11.79 -4.03
N PRO A 174 -14.46 -12.34 -5.26
CA PRO A 174 -14.47 -13.79 -5.46
C PRO A 174 -13.19 -14.44 -4.91
N ARG A 175 -12.04 -13.76 -4.98
CA ARG A 175 -10.77 -14.26 -4.45
C ARG A 175 -10.71 -14.25 -2.95
N LEU A 176 -11.32 -13.25 -2.32
CA LEU A 176 -11.43 -13.20 -0.88
C LEU A 176 -12.22 -14.42 -0.38
N LEU A 177 -13.34 -14.73 -1.01
CA LEU A 177 -14.12 -15.94 -0.69
C LEU A 177 -13.32 -17.24 -0.90
N GLN A 178 -12.48 -17.29 -1.94
CA GLN A 178 -11.61 -18.42 -2.25
C GLN A 178 -10.28 -18.44 -1.46
N LYS A 179 -10.11 -17.55 -0.46
CA LYS A 179 -8.87 -17.47 0.32
C LYS A 179 -7.62 -17.19 -0.55
N GLN A 180 -7.80 -16.41 -1.61
CA GLN A 180 -6.78 -15.90 -2.53
C GLN A 180 -6.65 -14.36 -2.48
N ALA A 181 -7.41 -13.70 -1.61
CA ALA A 181 -7.24 -12.28 -1.28
C ALA A 181 -7.58 -12.06 0.21
N SER A 182 -7.00 -11.03 0.81
CA SER A 182 -7.40 -10.54 2.15
C SER A 182 -7.64 -9.05 2.14
N LEU A 183 -8.59 -8.62 2.97
CA LEU A 183 -8.68 -7.23 3.42
C LEU A 183 -8.18 -7.16 4.86
N PHE A 184 -7.05 -6.49 5.07
CA PHE A 184 -6.57 -6.17 6.41
C PHE A 184 -7.05 -4.78 6.78
N VAL A 185 -7.84 -4.68 7.86
CA VAL A 185 -8.53 -3.46 8.27
C VAL A 185 -8.20 -3.12 9.72
N ILE A 186 -7.83 -1.86 9.95
CA ILE A 186 -7.75 -1.29 11.31
C ILE A 186 -9.00 -0.46 11.51
N TYR A 187 -9.76 -0.79 12.54
CA TYR A 187 -10.91 -0.03 13.01
C TYR A 187 -10.54 0.82 14.22
N ALA A 188 -11.06 2.05 14.27
CA ALA A 188 -11.16 2.83 15.50
C ALA A 188 -12.64 3.11 15.75
N ASN A 189 -13.15 2.69 16.91
CA ASN A 189 -14.57 2.84 17.27
C ASN A 189 -15.49 2.35 16.14
N ASP A 190 -15.21 1.15 15.64
CA ASP A 190 -15.90 0.49 14.50
C ASP A 190 -15.86 1.20 13.15
N THR A 191 -15.12 2.31 13.03
CA THR A 191 -14.87 2.98 11.76
C THR A 191 -13.57 2.47 11.12
N PRO A 192 -13.56 2.01 9.85
CA PRO A 192 -12.32 1.68 9.15
C PRO A 192 -11.41 2.90 9.00
N ILE A 193 -10.22 2.85 9.60
CA ILE A 193 -9.22 3.92 9.52
C ILE A 193 -7.96 3.52 8.73
N SER A 194 -7.73 2.23 8.50
CA SER A 194 -6.75 1.73 7.53
C SER A 194 -7.32 0.51 6.85
N ILE A 195 -7.15 0.42 5.52
CA ILE A 195 -7.57 -0.73 4.72
C ILE A 195 -6.42 -1.08 3.78
N ARG A 196 -6.03 -2.35 3.78
CA ARG A 196 -5.04 -2.93 2.88
C ARG A 196 -5.63 -4.13 2.17
N ILE A 197 -5.34 -4.22 0.88
CA ILE A 197 -5.66 -5.37 0.05
C ILE A 197 -4.38 -6.14 -0.25
N ASN A 198 -4.42 -7.44 0.05
CA ASN A 198 -3.44 -8.38 -0.43
C ASN A 198 -4.10 -9.39 -1.36
N MET A 199 -3.37 -9.85 -2.36
CA MET A 199 -3.71 -11.06 -3.11
C MET A 199 -2.69 -12.14 -2.79
N MET A 200 -3.11 -13.40 -2.93
CA MET A 200 -2.29 -14.53 -2.56
C MET A 200 -2.34 -15.61 -3.61
N LYS A 201 -1.23 -16.33 -3.75
CA LYS A 201 -1.14 -17.55 -4.55
C LYS A 201 -0.16 -18.51 -3.89
N ALA A 202 -0.63 -19.73 -3.62
CA ALA A 202 0.09 -20.69 -2.79
C ALA A 202 0.54 -20.02 -1.47
N LYS A 203 1.85 -20.07 -1.16
CA LYS A 203 2.43 -19.48 0.05
C LYS A 203 2.95 -18.04 -0.15
N LEU A 204 2.63 -17.40 -1.28
CA LEU A 204 3.01 -16.03 -1.58
C LEU A 204 1.85 -15.06 -1.34
N ALA A 205 2.14 -13.94 -0.67
CA ALA A 205 1.25 -12.80 -0.57
C ALA A 205 1.83 -11.60 -1.34
N PHE A 206 0.95 -10.77 -1.91
CA PHE A 206 1.29 -9.60 -2.72
C PHE A 206 0.54 -8.37 -2.21
N TYR A 207 1.28 -7.30 -1.93
CA TYR A 207 0.70 -6.00 -1.57
C TYR A 207 0.08 -5.37 -2.82
N ILE A 208 -1.25 -5.28 -2.89
CA ILE A 208 -1.92 -4.67 -4.04
C ILE A 208 -2.07 -3.17 -3.81
N LEU A 209 -2.79 -2.78 -2.76
CA LEU A 209 -3.02 -1.38 -2.42
C LEU A 209 -3.34 -1.22 -0.94
N SER A 210 -3.19 0.01 -0.44
CA SER A 210 -3.71 0.39 0.87
C SER A 210 -4.04 1.87 0.92
N ALA A 211 -4.95 2.24 1.81
CA ALA A 211 -5.21 3.62 2.20
C ALA A 211 -5.48 3.69 3.69
N PHE A 212 -5.20 4.85 4.27
CA PHE A 212 -5.44 5.12 5.68
C PHE A 212 -5.96 6.54 5.87
N ASP A 213 -6.63 6.77 6.98
CA ASP A 213 -7.16 8.06 7.35
C ASP A 213 -6.02 9.01 7.74
N PRO A 214 -5.80 10.11 6.98
CA PRO A 214 -4.74 11.05 7.27
C PRO A 214 -4.90 11.80 8.60
N ASP A 215 -6.10 11.83 9.19
CA ASP A 215 -6.33 12.47 10.49
C ASP A 215 -5.64 11.67 11.62
N TYR A 216 -5.34 10.39 11.38
CA TYR A 216 -4.60 9.51 12.29
C TYR A 216 -3.07 9.48 12.02
N ASP A 217 -2.51 10.38 11.19
CA ASP A 217 -1.08 10.35 10.85
C ASP A 217 -0.15 10.52 12.06
N LEU A 218 -0.63 11.18 13.14
CA LEU A 218 0.08 11.29 14.43
C LEU A 218 0.45 9.92 15.01
N PHE A 219 -0.40 8.93 14.80
CA PHE A 219 -0.21 7.53 15.23
C PHE A 219 0.56 6.69 14.21
N ARG A 220 1.02 7.27 13.09
CA ARG A 220 1.77 6.58 12.03
C ARG A 220 1.05 5.34 11.50
N LEU A 221 -0.25 5.47 11.22
CA LEU A 221 -1.14 4.36 10.90
C LEU A 221 -0.62 3.43 9.80
N GLY A 222 -0.09 3.97 8.70
CA GLY A 222 0.48 3.14 7.63
C GLY A 222 1.66 2.25 8.05
N LYS A 223 2.39 2.60 9.12
CA LYS A 223 3.43 1.72 9.70
C LYS A 223 2.82 0.63 10.58
N LEU A 224 1.80 0.97 11.35
CA LEU A 224 1.09 0.00 12.20
C LEU A 224 0.38 -1.03 11.33
N ASP A 225 -0.31 -0.57 10.28
CA ASP A 225 -0.92 -1.40 9.24
C ASP A 225 0.08 -2.38 8.61
N MET A 226 1.27 -1.90 8.21
CA MET A 226 2.30 -2.78 7.66
C MET A 226 2.79 -3.83 8.66
N TRP A 227 3.09 -3.42 9.89
CA TRP A 227 3.55 -4.34 10.93
C TRP A 227 2.51 -5.41 11.24
N GLN A 228 1.28 -5.00 11.55
CA GLN A 228 0.22 -5.93 11.95
C GLN A 228 -0.20 -6.85 10.80
N ASN A 229 -0.17 -6.36 9.55
CA ASN A 229 -0.39 -7.21 8.38
C ASN A 229 0.72 -8.26 8.19
N ILE A 230 1.99 -7.90 8.39
CA ILE A 230 3.11 -8.87 8.33
C ILE A 230 2.96 -9.93 9.43
N GLU A 231 2.63 -9.50 10.65
CA GLU A 231 2.37 -10.40 11.78
C GLU A 231 1.24 -11.38 11.46
N TRP A 232 0.14 -10.90 10.87
CA TRP A 232 -0.96 -11.77 10.41
C TRP A 232 -0.52 -12.74 9.31
N LEU A 233 0.26 -12.30 8.31
CA LEU A 233 0.73 -13.16 7.24
C LEU A 233 1.65 -14.29 7.75
N ILE A 234 2.51 -14.01 8.72
CA ILE A 234 3.34 -15.03 9.39
C ILE A 234 2.44 -16.04 10.12
N ALA A 235 1.45 -15.57 10.88
CA ALA A 235 0.52 -16.44 11.61
C ALA A 235 -0.33 -17.33 10.68
N GLN A 236 -0.64 -16.88 9.46
CA GLN A 236 -1.30 -17.70 8.43
C GLN A 236 -0.34 -18.64 7.68
N GLY A 237 0.96 -18.61 8.02
CA GLY A 237 1.99 -19.46 7.44
C GLY A 237 2.29 -19.13 5.99
N TYR A 238 2.19 -17.87 5.56
CA TYR A 238 2.73 -17.42 4.28
C TYR A 238 4.26 -17.36 4.33
N SER A 239 4.91 -17.71 3.24
CA SER A 239 6.37 -17.79 3.15
C SER A 239 7.03 -16.48 2.74
N LYS A 240 6.34 -15.71 1.89
CA LYS A 240 6.86 -14.46 1.33
C LYS A 240 5.75 -13.42 1.24
N TYR A 241 6.14 -12.16 1.40
CA TYR A 241 5.29 -11.02 1.11
C TYR A 241 5.99 -10.07 0.13
N ASP A 242 5.54 -10.05 -1.12
CA ASP A 242 6.05 -9.15 -2.15
C ASP A 242 5.32 -7.80 -2.07
N LEU A 243 6.07 -6.75 -1.75
CA LEU A 243 5.57 -5.39 -1.68
C LEU A 243 5.42 -4.74 -3.07
N LEU A 244 5.78 -5.44 -4.14
CA LEU A 244 5.80 -5.02 -5.55
C LEU A 244 6.75 -3.84 -5.83
N LYS A 245 6.93 -3.52 -7.11
CA LYS A 245 7.59 -2.28 -7.56
C LYS A 245 6.86 -1.02 -7.06
N GLY A 246 7.53 0.13 -7.04
CA GLY A 246 6.91 1.42 -6.68
C GLY A 246 7.74 2.24 -5.70
N TYR A 247 7.08 2.95 -4.77
CA TYR A 247 7.68 3.86 -3.78
C TYR A 247 8.74 3.19 -2.89
N GLY A 248 9.96 3.04 -3.43
CA GLY A 248 11.03 2.24 -2.84
C GLY A 248 11.45 2.69 -1.45
N TYR A 249 11.43 4.00 -1.16
CA TYR A 249 11.85 4.54 0.14
C TYR A 249 11.09 3.96 1.34
N ILE A 250 9.80 3.67 1.18
CA ILE A 250 9.01 3.05 2.26
C ILE A 250 9.22 1.53 2.23
N LYS A 251 9.12 0.91 1.05
CA LYS A 251 9.19 -0.55 0.88
C LYS A 251 10.54 -1.14 1.31
N GLU A 252 11.63 -0.42 1.05
CA GLU A 252 13.01 -0.78 1.44
C GLU A 252 13.18 -0.86 2.96
N LYS A 253 12.39 -0.12 3.74
CA LYS A 253 12.44 -0.20 5.21
C LYS A 253 11.78 -1.45 5.77
N TRP A 254 10.90 -2.10 5.01
CA TRP A 254 10.14 -3.27 5.47
C TRP A 254 10.59 -4.57 4.81
N ALA A 255 11.11 -4.51 3.59
CA ALA A 255 11.66 -5.67 2.90
C ALA A 255 13.05 -6.01 3.41
N ASP A 256 13.30 -7.30 3.62
CA ASP A 256 14.64 -7.83 3.93
C ASP A 256 15.39 -8.28 2.67
N THR A 257 14.70 -8.36 1.53
CA THR A 257 15.30 -8.80 0.26
C THR A 257 14.80 -7.96 -0.89
N VAL A 258 15.70 -7.68 -1.84
CA VAL A 258 15.43 -6.87 -3.01
C VAL A 258 15.74 -7.68 -4.26
N TYR A 259 14.80 -7.71 -5.19
CA TYR A 259 14.97 -8.34 -6.50
C TYR A 259 14.84 -7.30 -7.61
N ALA A 260 15.26 -7.65 -8.82
CA ALA A 260 14.91 -6.88 -9.99
C ALA A 260 13.48 -7.21 -10.42
N ASN A 261 12.78 -6.24 -10.99
CA ASN A 261 11.66 -6.49 -11.89
C ASN A 261 12.16 -6.48 -13.32
N GLU A 262 11.68 -7.40 -14.11
CA GLU A 262 12.16 -7.67 -15.45
C GLU A 262 11.04 -7.44 -16.46
N LEU A 263 11.43 -6.88 -17.60
CA LEU A 263 10.68 -6.99 -18.83
C LEU A 263 11.15 -8.27 -19.53
N VAL A 264 10.25 -9.23 -19.70
CA VAL A 264 10.53 -10.48 -20.43
C VAL A 264 9.99 -10.36 -21.85
N ILE A 265 10.87 -10.50 -22.83
CA ILE A 265 10.56 -10.42 -24.26
C ILE A 265 10.69 -11.83 -24.84
N ILE A 266 9.59 -12.36 -25.36
CA ILE A 266 9.53 -13.68 -26.00
C ILE A 266 9.29 -13.48 -27.49
N THR A 267 10.13 -14.04 -28.36
CA THR A 267 10.07 -13.84 -29.82
C THR A 267 10.30 -15.13 -30.59
N ASP A 268 9.58 -15.32 -31.70
CA ASP A 268 9.81 -16.43 -32.62
C ASP A 268 11.15 -16.25 -33.38
N GLN A 269 12.09 -17.19 -33.18
CA GLN A 269 13.42 -17.22 -33.81
C GLN A 269 13.43 -17.84 -35.21
N GLY A 270 12.32 -18.41 -35.68
CA GLY A 270 12.21 -19.00 -37.02
C GLY A 270 12.38 -18.00 -38.16
N SER A 271 12.47 -16.69 -37.87
CA SER A 271 12.68 -15.63 -38.85
C SER A 271 13.76 -14.63 -38.42
N LEU A 272 14.49 -14.08 -39.40
CA LEU A 272 15.44 -12.98 -39.18
C LEU A 272 14.77 -11.75 -38.57
N TRP A 273 13.51 -11.50 -38.95
CA TRP A 273 12.68 -10.46 -38.38
C TRP A 273 12.54 -10.63 -36.87
N GLY A 274 12.18 -11.82 -36.39
CA GLY A 274 12.04 -12.11 -34.96
C GLY A 274 13.30 -11.78 -34.15
N LYS A 275 14.48 -12.17 -34.65
CA LYS A 275 15.77 -11.84 -34.02
C LYS A 275 16.01 -10.34 -33.95
N SER A 276 15.78 -9.61 -35.04
CA SER A 276 15.91 -8.15 -35.08
C SER A 276 14.90 -7.45 -34.15
N THR A 277 13.65 -7.91 -34.13
CA THR A 277 12.60 -7.38 -33.24
C THR A 277 13.01 -7.50 -31.76
N SER A 278 13.57 -8.65 -31.38
CA SER A 278 14.03 -8.90 -30.01
C SER A 278 15.14 -7.94 -29.61
N LEU A 279 16.17 -7.79 -30.47
CA LEU A 279 17.29 -6.89 -30.21
C LEU A 279 16.84 -5.43 -30.12
N PHE A 280 15.96 -5.00 -31.03
CA PHE A 280 15.41 -3.66 -31.03
C PHE A 280 14.63 -3.37 -29.73
N LEU A 281 13.74 -4.27 -29.31
CA LEU A 281 12.98 -4.12 -28.08
C LEU A 281 13.89 -4.10 -26.84
N VAL A 282 14.91 -4.97 -26.79
CA VAL A 282 15.91 -4.95 -25.72
C VAL A 282 16.63 -3.60 -25.69
N TRP A 283 17.09 -3.11 -26.84
CA TRP A 283 17.81 -1.86 -26.96
C TRP A 283 16.97 -0.65 -26.54
N VAL A 284 15.75 -0.49 -27.09
CA VAL A 284 14.84 0.61 -26.76
C VAL A 284 14.51 0.63 -25.27
N ASN A 285 14.20 -0.52 -24.67
CA ASN A 285 13.86 -0.56 -23.25
C ASN A 285 15.08 -0.29 -22.37
N SER A 286 16.24 -0.83 -22.72
CA SER A 286 17.51 -0.55 -22.02
C SER A 286 17.86 0.93 -22.08
N LEU A 287 17.67 1.58 -23.23
CA LEU A 287 17.88 3.01 -23.41
C LEU A 287 16.92 3.83 -22.55
N LYS A 288 15.62 3.49 -22.53
CA LYS A 288 14.63 4.14 -21.65
C LYS A 288 15.03 4.08 -20.18
N ILE A 289 15.50 2.93 -19.71
CA ILE A 289 15.93 2.75 -18.31
C ILE A 289 17.19 3.58 -18.02
N ARG A 290 18.17 3.58 -18.92
CA ARG A 290 19.40 4.41 -18.78
C ARG A 290 19.05 5.90 -18.73
N LEU A 291 18.16 6.36 -19.62
CA LEU A 291 17.70 7.75 -19.63
C LEU A 291 16.98 8.11 -18.32
N LEU A 292 16.07 7.27 -17.82
CA LEU A 292 15.40 7.49 -16.54
C LEU A 292 16.39 7.56 -15.37
N LYS A 293 17.41 6.69 -15.35
CA LYS A 293 18.48 6.74 -14.34
C LYS A 293 19.29 8.03 -14.45
N PHE A 294 19.64 8.44 -15.67
CA PHE A 294 20.36 9.69 -15.93
C PHE A 294 19.57 10.92 -15.46
N ILE A 295 18.27 11.02 -15.76
CA ILE A 295 17.39 12.10 -15.29
C ILE A 295 17.36 12.17 -13.75
N ARG A 296 17.27 11.01 -13.07
CA ARG A 296 17.30 10.95 -11.60
C ARG A 296 18.66 11.37 -11.02
N LEU A 297 19.77 11.02 -11.67
CA LEU A 297 21.11 11.43 -11.24
C LEU A 297 21.28 12.95 -11.32
N LEU A 298 20.74 13.57 -12.37
CA LEU A 298 20.73 15.03 -12.53
C LEU A 298 19.77 15.75 -11.58
N GLN A 299 19.02 15.03 -10.73
CA GLN A 299 17.99 15.57 -9.83
C GLN A 299 16.94 16.45 -10.53
N LEU A 300 16.79 16.32 -11.86
CA LEU A 300 15.80 17.08 -12.63
C LEU A 300 14.38 16.70 -12.20
N ASP A 301 14.20 15.51 -11.63
CA ASP A 301 12.95 15.10 -10.98
C ASP A 301 12.61 15.98 -9.77
N ARG A 302 13.60 16.47 -9.02
CA ARG A 302 13.39 17.44 -7.93
C ARG A 302 13.02 18.80 -8.47
N VAL A 303 13.67 19.26 -9.54
CA VAL A 303 13.35 20.55 -10.18
C VAL A 303 11.92 20.55 -10.73
N ILE A 304 11.52 19.48 -11.43
CA ILE A 304 10.14 19.30 -11.93
C ILE A 304 9.14 19.24 -10.78
N LYS A 305 9.46 18.55 -9.66
CA LYS A 305 8.61 18.52 -8.47
C LYS A 305 8.48 19.90 -7.82
N LEU A 306 9.57 20.66 -7.71
CA LEU A 306 9.56 22.01 -7.17
C LEU A 306 8.75 22.97 -8.06
N TRP A 307 8.89 22.86 -9.38
CA TRP A 307 8.09 23.60 -10.37
C TRP A 307 6.60 23.23 -10.36
N LYS A 308 6.26 21.95 -10.17
CA LYS A 308 4.86 21.53 -9.98
C LYS A 308 4.32 22.03 -8.65
N LYS A 309 5.13 21.97 -7.59
CA LYS A 309 4.75 22.46 -6.26
C LYS A 309 4.54 23.98 -6.25
N SER A 310 5.30 24.76 -7.03
CA SER A 310 5.12 26.22 -7.12
C SER A 310 3.88 26.64 -7.92
N ARG A 311 3.24 25.73 -8.67
CA ARG A 311 1.96 25.95 -9.37
C ARG A 311 0.74 25.42 -8.63
N LEU A 312 0.96 24.79 -7.48
CA LEU A 312 -0.07 24.12 -6.71
C LEU A 312 -0.16 24.84 -5.35
N HIS A 313 -1.33 25.44 -5.10
CA HIS A 313 -1.63 26.27 -3.94
C HIS A 313 -1.15 25.64 -2.63
N ASP A 314 -0.59 26.47 -1.74
CA ASP A 314 -0.19 26.08 -0.39
C ASP A 314 -1.38 25.44 0.32
N GLN A 315 -1.22 24.21 0.80
CA GLN A 315 -2.11 23.72 1.85
C GLN A 315 -1.67 24.40 3.13
N GLU A 316 -2.58 25.20 3.70
CA GLU A 316 -2.43 25.76 5.04
C GLU A 316 -1.99 24.64 5.99
N LYS A 317 -0.80 24.82 6.58
CA LYS A 317 -0.43 24.08 7.78
C LYS A 317 -1.42 24.52 8.85
N MET A 318 -2.39 23.67 9.15
CA MET A 318 -3.24 23.87 10.32
C MET A 318 -2.38 23.82 11.58
N ASP A 319 -2.25 24.97 12.23
CA ASP A 319 -1.59 25.10 13.53
C ASP A 319 -2.65 24.96 14.62
N VAL A 320 -2.53 23.89 15.41
CA VAL A 320 -3.29 23.69 16.63
C VAL A 320 -2.36 24.03 17.78
N GLU A 321 -2.72 25.06 18.54
CA GLU A 321 -2.06 25.39 19.80
C GLU A 321 -2.88 24.81 20.96
N ILE A 322 -2.21 24.06 21.83
CA ILE A 322 -2.79 23.50 23.06
C ILE A 322 -2.10 24.21 24.21
N ILE A 323 -2.87 24.97 25.00
CA ILE A 323 -2.37 25.72 26.16
C ILE A 323 -2.99 25.10 27.41
N ASP A 324 -2.14 24.68 28.35
CA ASP A 324 -2.57 24.25 29.68
C ASP A 324 -2.99 25.48 30.50
N LEU A 325 -4.14 25.43 31.16
CA LEU A 325 -4.67 26.56 31.92
C LEU A 325 -4.42 26.33 33.41
N ASP A 326 -3.74 27.30 34.06
CA ASP A 326 -3.51 27.30 35.50
C ASP A 326 -4.83 27.19 36.29
N GLU A 327 -4.77 26.58 37.48
CA GLU A 327 -5.92 26.35 38.38
C GLU A 327 -6.77 27.60 38.64
N HIS A 328 -6.16 28.80 38.66
CA HIS A 328 -6.86 30.06 38.87
C HIS A 328 -7.74 30.52 37.70
N ILE A 329 -7.50 30.04 36.47
CA ILE A 329 -8.32 30.37 35.29
C ILE A 329 -9.59 29.51 35.25
N GLN A 330 -9.61 28.37 35.96
CA GLN A 330 -10.73 27.43 36.01
C GLN A 330 -12.03 28.06 36.51
N THR A 331 -11.93 29.10 37.36
CA THR A 331 -13.07 29.82 37.94
C THR A 331 -13.78 30.82 37.01
N GLU A 332 -13.16 31.22 35.89
CA GLU A 332 -13.74 32.22 34.96
C GLU A 332 -14.25 31.63 33.64
N VAL A 333 -14.10 30.31 33.42
CA VAL A 333 -14.51 29.69 32.17
C VAL A 333 -16.05 29.65 32.11
N SER A 334 -16.64 30.67 31.48
CA SER A 334 -18.03 30.69 31.06
C SER A 334 -18.23 29.63 29.96
N LEU A 335 -18.45 28.38 30.40
CA LEU A 335 -18.71 27.24 29.53
C LEU A 335 -20.14 27.34 28.98
N ASP A 336 -20.30 27.11 27.67
CA ASP A 336 -21.61 26.81 27.10
C ASP A 336 -22.23 25.59 27.81
N LYS A 337 -23.56 25.56 27.98
CA LYS A 337 -24.25 24.63 28.90
C LYS A 337 -24.12 23.13 28.56
N LYS A 338 -23.58 22.75 27.39
CA LYS A 338 -23.41 21.35 26.98
C LYS A 338 -22.10 21.14 26.19
N PRO A 339 -21.41 20.00 26.39
CA PRO A 339 -20.29 19.61 25.55
C PRO A 339 -20.73 19.48 24.09
N ILE A 340 -19.82 19.79 23.17
CA ILE A 340 -19.99 19.55 21.73
C ILE A 340 -19.28 18.27 21.32
N ASP A 341 -19.80 17.55 20.32
CA ASP A 341 -19.09 16.43 19.71
C ASP A 341 -17.92 16.98 18.86
N PRO A 342 -16.66 16.75 19.25
CA PRO A 342 -15.52 17.27 18.50
C PRO A 342 -15.35 16.62 17.13
N LEU A 343 -15.96 15.46 16.89
CA LEU A 343 -15.84 14.71 15.64
C LEU A 343 -16.68 15.31 14.50
N GLU A 344 -17.68 16.15 14.80
CA GLU A 344 -18.46 16.86 13.79
C GLU A 344 -17.63 17.90 13.02
N ARG A 345 -16.57 18.42 13.64
CA ARG A 345 -15.68 19.43 13.04
C ARG A 345 -14.29 18.88 12.85
N LYS A 346 -13.91 18.62 11.60
CA LYS A 346 -12.59 18.03 11.25
C LYS A 346 -11.39 18.72 11.91
N LYS A 347 -11.38 20.05 11.95
CA LYS A 347 -10.25 20.78 12.56
C LYS A 347 -10.17 20.55 14.07
N LEU A 348 -11.31 20.50 14.75
CA LEU A 348 -11.42 20.23 16.18
C LEU A 348 -11.07 18.76 16.50
N ALA A 349 -11.54 17.81 15.70
CA ALA A 349 -11.20 16.39 15.83
C ALA A 349 -9.69 16.16 15.86
N LYS A 350 -8.94 16.83 14.97
CA LYS A 350 -7.47 16.73 14.94
C LYS A 350 -6.81 17.30 16.20
N ALA A 351 -7.33 18.40 16.75
CA ALA A 351 -6.85 18.97 18.00
C ALA A 351 -7.07 18.01 19.17
N ILE A 352 -8.24 17.38 19.23
CA ILE A 352 -8.57 16.36 20.24
C ILE A 352 -7.71 15.11 20.10
N PHE A 353 -7.42 14.66 18.88
CA PHE A 353 -6.51 13.53 18.68
C PHE A 353 -5.10 13.85 19.17
N GLN A 354 -4.63 15.09 18.96
CA GLN A 354 -3.34 15.55 19.47
C GLN A 354 -3.32 15.65 21.00
N LEU A 355 -4.39 16.15 21.61
CA LEU A 355 -4.53 16.22 23.06
C LEU A 355 -4.57 14.81 23.66
N GLY A 356 -5.45 13.94 23.18
CA GLY A 356 -5.54 12.54 23.62
C GLY A 356 -4.23 11.78 23.44
N TYR A 357 -3.50 11.99 22.34
CA TYR A 357 -2.18 11.40 22.13
C TYR A 357 -1.12 11.87 23.13
N THR A 358 -1.25 13.10 23.62
CA THR A 358 -0.35 13.72 24.61
C THR A 358 -0.69 13.22 26.02
N LEU A 359 -1.97 13.27 26.38
CA LEU A 359 -2.50 12.83 27.68
C LEU A 359 -2.57 11.31 27.82
N GLN A 360 -2.51 10.57 26.70
CA GLN A 360 -2.64 9.11 26.63
C GLN A 360 -3.96 8.59 27.21
N CYS A 361 -5.07 9.27 26.89
CA CYS A 361 -6.40 8.93 27.34
C CYS A 361 -7.36 8.67 26.17
N PRO A 362 -8.50 7.97 26.42
CA PRO A 362 -9.57 7.82 25.45
C PRO A 362 -10.10 9.19 25.03
N ILE A 363 -10.29 9.41 23.73
CA ILE A 363 -10.76 10.70 23.23
C ILE A 363 -12.18 11.05 23.69
N GLU A 364 -12.98 10.03 24.02
CA GLU A 364 -14.36 10.16 24.52
C GLU A 364 -14.41 10.73 25.96
N GLU A 365 -13.32 10.65 26.71
CA GLU A 365 -13.21 11.25 28.05
C GLU A 365 -12.85 12.75 28.01
N ILE A 366 -12.50 13.28 26.84
CA ILE A 366 -12.16 14.70 26.65
C ILE A 366 -13.44 15.46 26.33
N LEU A 367 -13.95 16.22 27.30
CA LEU A 367 -15.12 17.07 27.12
C LEU A 367 -14.73 18.37 26.44
N VAL A 368 -15.45 18.76 25.39
CA VAL A 368 -15.13 19.96 24.62
C VAL A 368 -16.26 20.98 24.68
N TYR A 369 -15.90 22.22 24.93
CA TYR A 369 -16.82 23.34 25.05
C TYR A 369 -16.38 24.48 24.14
N ARG A 370 -17.33 25.18 23.53
CA ARG A 370 -17.03 26.39 22.76
C ARG A 370 -16.71 27.54 23.71
N LYS A 371 -15.69 28.35 23.39
CA LYS A 371 -15.42 29.58 24.12
C LYS A 371 -16.40 30.68 23.70
N ASN A 372 -17.05 31.31 24.68
CA ASN A 372 -17.96 32.43 24.44
C ASN A 372 -17.24 33.59 23.73
N GLY A 373 -17.84 34.10 22.66
CA GLY A 373 -17.31 35.24 21.89
C GLY A 373 -16.17 34.92 20.93
N ALA A 374 -15.71 33.66 20.81
CA ALA A 374 -14.66 33.25 19.87
C ALA A 374 -15.16 32.13 18.92
N GLU A 375 -14.90 32.29 17.63
CA GLU A 375 -15.41 31.34 16.61
C GLU A 375 -14.57 30.06 16.51
N ASN A 376 -13.27 30.15 16.82
CA ASN A 376 -12.26 29.11 16.59
C ASN A 376 -11.49 28.69 17.85
N GLU A 377 -12.00 29.04 19.03
CA GLU A 377 -11.39 28.67 20.31
C GLU A 377 -12.33 27.77 21.10
N TYR A 378 -11.76 26.72 21.68
CA TYR A 378 -12.49 25.70 22.42
C TYR A 378 -11.76 25.39 23.72
N TYR A 379 -12.51 25.12 24.79
CA TYR A 379 -11.97 24.55 26.01
C TYR A 379 -12.15 23.04 25.98
N ALA A 380 -11.05 22.30 26.16
CA ALA A 380 -11.09 20.87 26.40
C ALA A 380 -10.84 20.60 27.88
N HIS A 381 -11.66 19.75 28.49
CA HIS A 381 -11.59 19.38 29.88
C HIS A 381 -11.32 17.88 29.99
N PHE A 382 -10.30 17.52 30.76
CA PHE A 382 -9.96 16.13 31.06
C PHE A 382 -9.49 16.04 32.52
N GLN A 383 -10.14 15.18 33.30
CA GLN A 383 -9.92 15.06 34.74
C GLN A 383 -10.09 16.39 35.49
N SER A 384 -9.00 16.99 35.97
CA SER A 384 -8.98 18.26 36.70
C SER A 384 -8.34 19.40 35.91
N ASN A 385 -7.96 19.15 34.65
CA ASN A 385 -7.22 20.10 33.84
C ASN A 385 -8.09 20.64 32.69
N TYR A 386 -7.87 21.92 32.38
CA TYR A 386 -8.48 22.58 31.23
C TYR A 386 -7.40 22.96 30.23
N TYR A 387 -7.71 22.77 28.95
CA TYR A 387 -6.84 23.08 27.83
C TYR A 387 -7.56 24.03 26.90
N LEU A 388 -6.89 25.10 26.48
CA LEU A 388 -7.38 25.95 25.39
C LEU A 388 -6.90 25.36 24.06
N LEU A 389 -7.84 25.06 23.17
CA LEU A 389 -7.62 24.61 21.81
C LEU A 389 -7.90 25.78 20.86
N LYS A 390 -6.85 26.29 20.21
CA LYS A 390 -6.99 27.27 19.13
C LYS A 390 -6.93 26.55 17.79
N VAL A 391 -7.98 26.69 17.00
CA VAL A 391 -8.20 25.93 15.77
C VAL A 391 -8.21 26.89 14.58
N ASN A 392 -7.02 27.26 14.09
CA ASN A 392 -6.86 28.22 12.99
C ASN A 392 -7.26 27.64 11.63
#